data_AF-A0A4U9HG11-F1
#
_entry.id   AF-A0A4U9HG11-F1
#
_cell.length_a   1.000
_cell.length_b   1.000
_cell.length_c   1.000
_cell.angle_alpha   90.00
_cell.angle_beta   90.00
_cell.angle_gamma   90.00
#
_symmetry.space_group_name_H-M   'P 1'
#
loop_
_entity.id
_entity.type
_entity.pdbx_description
1 polymer ?
#
loop_
_entity_poly.entity_id
_entity_poly.type
_entity_poly.pdbx_seq_one_letter_code
_entity_poly.pdbx_strand_id
1 'polypeptide(L)'
;MISLPDYADLQTYSGDETAVMIENHYHHGLFTRDDNDLSSPDNGATVLHDGKKRRWKRNINNGDYHIDWWYEPGDADDYALTINRANDFLQVREDEWGSVPIPTTPAGITLIGPGGVRVCKTTANLKLWKNSIDFKGTILDFRNPTLDEDKDDIECVRVRYCLGARRFIICASSAPATRKRN
;
A
#
# COMPACT_ATOMS: atom_id res chain seq x y z
N MET A 1 14.04 2.10 -23.92
CA MET A 1 12.93 2.11 -22.95
C MET A 1 11.70 1.62 -23.67
N ILE A 2 10.97 0.67 -23.08
CA ILE A 2 9.72 0.14 -23.63
C ILE A 2 8.58 0.31 -22.62
N SER A 3 7.36 0.19 -23.09
CA SER A 3 6.17 0.08 -22.25
C SER A 3 5.73 -1.38 -22.15
N LEU A 4 5.31 -1.79 -20.96
CA LEU A 4 4.71 -3.08 -20.69
C LEU A 4 3.32 -2.86 -20.05
N PRO A 5 2.33 -3.70 -20.36
CA PRO A 5 0.99 -3.53 -19.80
C PRO A 5 0.99 -3.63 -18.28
N ASP A 6 1.60 -4.66 -17.70
CA ASP A 6 1.55 -4.91 -16.26
C ASP A 6 2.82 -5.57 -15.69
N TYR A 7 2.86 -5.80 -14.38
CA TYR A 7 3.93 -6.52 -13.70
C TYR A 7 4.14 -7.93 -14.26
N ALA A 8 3.08 -8.64 -14.62
CA ALA A 8 3.18 -9.99 -15.18
C ALA A 8 3.97 -10.00 -16.50
N ASP A 9 3.81 -8.96 -17.32
CA ASP A 9 4.58 -8.79 -18.55
C ASP A 9 6.06 -8.52 -18.25
N LEU A 10 6.35 -7.70 -17.23
CA LEU A 10 7.73 -7.49 -16.77
C LEU A 10 8.34 -8.78 -16.19
N GLN A 11 7.56 -9.57 -15.46
CA GLN A 11 8.03 -10.82 -14.86
C GLN A 11 8.30 -11.92 -15.89
N THR A 12 7.70 -11.83 -17.08
CA THR A 12 7.97 -12.74 -18.22
C THR A 12 8.91 -12.13 -19.26
N TYR A 13 9.23 -10.84 -19.13
CA TYR A 13 10.06 -10.10 -20.05
C TYR A 13 11.48 -10.67 -20.13
N SER A 14 12.01 -10.75 -21.35
CA SER A 14 13.34 -11.33 -21.64
C SER A 14 14.17 -10.49 -22.61
N GLY A 15 13.75 -9.27 -22.93
CA GLY A 15 14.54 -8.33 -23.75
C GLY A 15 15.78 -7.80 -23.02
N ASP A 16 16.45 -6.80 -23.57
CA ASP A 16 17.75 -6.31 -23.09
C ASP A 16 17.73 -4.86 -22.63
N GLU A 17 16.54 -4.25 -22.62
CA GLU A 17 16.33 -2.90 -22.16
C GLU A 17 16.69 -2.75 -20.69
N THR A 18 17.08 -1.54 -20.31
CA THR A 18 17.50 -1.18 -18.95
C THR A 18 16.45 -0.38 -18.20
N ALA A 19 15.39 0.04 -18.89
CA ALA A 19 14.27 0.78 -18.33
C ALA A 19 12.96 0.40 -19.02
N VAL A 20 11.90 0.22 -18.23
CA VAL A 20 10.53 -0.09 -18.68
C VAL A 20 9.52 0.79 -17.97
N MET A 21 8.45 1.17 -18.67
CA MET A 21 7.27 1.81 -18.09
C MET A 21 6.16 0.76 -17.95
N ILE A 22 5.56 0.64 -16.78
CA ILE A 22 4.29 -0.08 -16.61
C ILE A 22 3.15 0.87 -16.88
N GLU A 23 2.19 0.47 -17.72
CA GLU A 23 1.08 1.33 -18.16
C GLU A 23 -0.26 1.05 -17.44
N ASN A 24 -0.38 -0.08 -16.74
CA ASN A 24 -1.56 -0.38 -15.93
C ASN A 24 -1.84 0.76 -14.94
N HIS A 25 -3.09 1.23 -14.91
CA HIS A 25 -3.50 2.38 -14.10
C HIS A 25 -3.21 2.26 -12.59
N TYR A 26 -3.27 1.07 -12.00
CA TYR A 26 -2.93 0.85 -10.60
C TYR A 26 -1.42 0.69 -10.39
N HIS A 27 -0.76 0.05 -11.34
CA HIS A 27 0.66 -0.32 -11.25
C HIS A 27 1.59 0.66 -11.97
N HIS A 28 1.07 1.77 -12.48
CA HIS A 28 1.79 2.66 -13.36
C HIS A 28 3.11 3.13 -12.76
N GLY A 29 4.17 3.13 -13.57
CA GLY A 29 5.46 3.71 -13.16
C GLY A 29 6.68 3.12 -13.86
N LEU A 30 7.79 3.84 -13.68
CA LEU A 30 9.07 3.52 -14.28
C LEU A 30 9.84 2.51 -13.43
N PHE A 31 10.37 1.48 -14.07
CA PHE A 31 11.32 0.54 -13.48
C PHE A 31 12.65 0.61 -14.22
N THR A 32 13.74 0.54 -13.47
CA THR A 32 15.10 0.47 -13.99
C THR A 32 15.73 -0.84 -13.56
N ARG A 33 16.41 -1.50 -14.49
CA ARG A 33 17.15 -2.73 -14.22
C ARG A 33 18.39 -2.41 -13.40
N ASP A 34 18.59 -3.17 -12.33
CA ASP A 34 19.79 -3.10 -11.49
C ASP A 34 20.58 -4.40 -11.65
N ASP A 35 21.57 -4.37 -12.55
CA ASP A 35 22.43 -5.52 -12.84
C ASP A 35 23.42 -5.82 -11.70
N ASN A 36 23.59 -4.91 -10.73
CA ASN A 36 24.43 -5.13 -9.56
C ASN A 36 23.67 -5.79 -8.40
N ASP A 37 22.33 -5.78 -8.44
CA ASP A 37 21.50 -6.39 -7.40
C ASP A 37 21.20 -7.86 -7.70
N LEU A 38 21.90 -8.73 -6.97
CA LEU A 38 21.80 -10.19 -7.11
C LEU A 38 20.94 -10.85 -6.04
N SER A 39 20.54 -10.11 -5.00
CA SER A 39 19.99 -10.68 -3.77
C SER A 39 18.58 -10.20 -3.43
N SER A 40 18.16 -9.01 -3.89
CA SER A 40 16.84 -8.50 -3.54
C SER A 40 15.74 -9.46 -4.04
N PRO A 41 14.83 -9.90 -3.15
CA PRO A 41 13.71 -10.75 -3.54
C PRO A 41 12.71 -9.96 -4.39
N ASP A 42 11.96 -10.67 -5.23
CA ASP A 42 10.76 -10.10 -5.84
C ASP A 42 9.75 -9.84 -4.72
N ASN A 43 9.18 -8.64 -4.71
CA ASN A 43 8.21 -8.23 -3.70
C ASN A 43 6.87 -7.76 -4.30
N GLY A 44 6.66 -8.04 -5.59
CA GLY A 44 5.39 -7.80 -6.28
C GLY A 44 5.04 -6.34 -6.57
N ALA A 45 5.88 -5.35 -6.20
CA ALA A 45 5.54 -3.94 -6.43
C ALA A 45 6.73 -3.01 -6.69
N THR A 46 7.81 -3.11 -5.89
CA THR A 46 8.95 -2.18 -5.92
C THR A 46 10.23 -2.83 -6.44
N VAL A 47 10.35 -4.15 -6.29
CA VAL A 47 11.36 -4.98 -6.93
C VAL A 47 10.65 -6.12 -7.63
N LEU A 48 10.85 -6.23 -8.93
CA LEU A 48 10.31 -7.30 -9.76
C LEU A 48 11.45 -8.07 -10.41
N HIS A 49 11.30 -9.39 -10.54
CA HIS A 49 12.24 -10.24 -11.27
C HIS A 49 11.70 -10.55 -12.65
N ASP A 50 12.48 -10.27 -13.68
CA ASP A 50 12.08 -10.62 -15.04
C ASP A 50 12.30 -12.11 -15.37
N GLY A 51 12.00 -12.50 -16.61
CA GLY A 51 12.16 -13.88 -17.09
C GLY A 51 13.62 -14.37 -17.06
N LYS A 52 14.60 -13.46 -17.05
CA LYS A 52 16.03 -13.72 -16.90
C LYS A 52 16.50 -13.63 -15.43
N LYS A 53 15.60 -13.46 -14.47
CA LYS A 53 15.86 -13.26 -13.03
C LYS A 53 16.68 -12.02 -12.71
N ARG A 54 16.66 -11.01 -13.59
CA ARG A 54 17.27 -9.70 -13.33
C ARG A 54 16.33 -8.86 -12.47
N ARG A 55 16.89 -8.00 -11.62
CA ARG A 55 16.13 -7.18 -10.68
C ARG A 55 15.76 -5.86 -11.32
N TRP A 56 14.47 -5.54 -11.29
CA TRP A 56 13.92 -4.29 -11.76
C TRP A 56 13.39 -3.51 -10.57
N LYS A 57 13.98 -2.34 -10.34
CA LYS A 57 13.62 -1.46 -9.23
C LYS A 57 12.70 -0.36 -9.72
N ARG A 58 11.56 -0.22 -9.06
CA ARG A 58 10.65 0.90 -9.26
C ARG A 58 11.38 2.20 -8.91
N ASN A 59 11.25 3.21 -9.76
CA ASN A 59 11.71 4.54 -9.43
C ASN A 59 10.70 5.21 -8.48
N ILE A 60 11.11 5.43 -7.24
CA ILE A 60 10.28 6.00 -6.18
C ILE A 60 10.69 7.45 -5.99
N ASN A 61 9.91 8.36 -6.57
CA ASN A 61 10.17 9.79 -6.45
C ASN A 61 9.77 10.27 -5.04
N ASN A 62 10.65 11.03 -4.38
CA ASN A 62 10.40 11.70 -3.10
C ASN A 62 9.99 10.82 -1.91
N GLY A 63 10.14 9.49 -2.00
CA GLY A 63 9.74 8.57 -0.93
C GLY A 63 8.22 8.37 -0.83
N ASP A 64 7.46 8.76 -1.85
CA ASP A 64 6.02 8.56 -1.93
C ASP A 64 5.71 7.15 -2.48
N TYR A 65 4.95 6.36 -1.73
CA TYR A 65 4.51 5.02 -2.12
C TYR A 65 3.00 5.03 -2.37
N HIS A 66 2.60 4.66 -3.57
CA HIS A 66 1.18 4.60 -3.93
C HIS A 66 0.60 3.24 -3.52
N ILE A 67 -0.52 3.27 -2.80
CA ILE A 67 -1.20 2.04 -2.34
C ILE A 67 -1.63 1.16 -3.52
N ASP A 68 -2.03 1.79 -4.63
CA ASP A 68 -2.44 1.10 -5.85
C ASP A 68 -1.35 0.19 -6.45
N TRP A 69 -0.08 0.36 -6.09
CA TRP A 69 0.98 -0.54 -6.55
C TRP A 69 0.85 -1.98 -6.05
N TRP A 70 0.09 -2.17 -4.98
CA TRP A 70 -0.33 -3.47 -4.48
C TRP A 70 -1.79 -3.73 -4.86
N TYR A 71 -2.32 -3.24 -5.96
CA TYR A 71 -3.66 -3.66 -6.37
C TYR A 71 -3.62 -5.09 -6.93
N GLU A 72 -4.69 -5.87 -6.74
CA GLU A 72 -4.85 -7.17 -7.39
C GLU A 72 -6.21 -7.26 -8.09
N PRO A 73 -6.32 -8.03 -9.19
CA PRO A 73 -7.60 -8.27 -9.83
C PRO A 73 -8.64 -8.83 -8.84
N GLY A 74 -9.74 -8.10 -8.66
CA GLY A 74 -10.80 -8.44 -7.71
C GLY A 74 -10.93 -7.47 -6.53
N ASP A 75 -9.89 -6.68 -6.25
CA ASP A 75 -9.88 -5.75 -5.10
C ASP A 75 -10.79 -4.52 -5.29
N ALA A 76 -11.30 -4.27 -6.50
CA ALA A 76 -12.28 -3.20 -6.73
C ALA A 76 -13.53 -3.34 -5.85
N ASP A 77 -13.87 -4.58 -5.49
CA ASP A 77 -15.01 -4.93 -4.64
C ASP A 77 -14.72 -4.80 -3.14
N ASP A 78 -13.45 -4.86 -2.75
CA ASP A 78 -12.99 -4.71 -1.37
C ASP A 78 -11.56 -4.16 -1.32
N TYR A 79 -11.45 -2.85 -1.44
CA TYR A 79 -10.16 -2.18 -1.56
C TYR A 79 -9.34 -2.22 -0.25
N ALA A 80 -9.96 -2.60 0.88
CA ALA A 80 -9.23 -2.82 2.13
C ALA A 80 -8.16 -3.91 2.00
N LEU A 81 -8.33 -4.86 1.07
CA LEU A 81 -7.33 -5.89 0.75
C LEU A 81 -6.04 -5.28 0.19
N THR A 82 -6.16 -4.36 -0.76
CA THR A 82 -5.03 -3.60 -1.34
C THR A 82 -4.32 -2.78 -0.26
N ILE A 83 -5.08 -2.08 0.59
CA ILE A 83 -4.51 -1.29 1.69
C ILE A 83 -3.74 -2.19 2.67
N ASN A 84 -4.28 -3.36 3.03
CA ASN A 84 -3.61 -4.30 3.91
C ASN A 84 -2.29 -4.79 3.32
N ARG A 85 -2.25 -5.16 2.03
CA ARG A 85 -1.02 -5.61 1.36
C ARG A 85 0.04 -4.51 1.29
N ALA A 86 -0.35 -3.28 0.97
CA ALA A 86 0.56 -2.13 1.01
C ALA A 86 1.07 -1.86 2.43
N ASN A 87 0.19 -1.90 3.44
CA ASN A 87 0.57 -1.72 4.84
C ASN A 87 1.53 -2.82 5.31
N ASP A 88 1.29 -4.08 4.95
CA ASP A 88 2.16 -5.19 5.36
C ASP A 88 3.57 -5.08 4.79
N PHE A 89 3.71 -4.50 3.60
CA PHE A 89 5.01 -4.20 3.01
C PHE A 89 5.73 -3.04 3.70
N LEU A 90 4.99 -1.99 4.07
CA LEU A 90 5.56 -0.72 4.56
C LEU A 90 5.65 -0.63 6.08
N GLN A 91 4.94 -1.48 6.81
CA GLN A 91 4.92 -1.45 8.27
C GLN A 91 6.27 -1.86 8.87
N VAL A 92 6.61 -1.24 9.99
CA VAL A 92 7.71 -1.67 10.85
C VAL A 92 7.47 -3.11 11.30
N ARG A 93 8.51 -3.95 11.26
CA ARG A 93 8.42 -5.32 11.74
C ARG A 93 8.09 -5.34 13.23
N GLU A 94 7.28 -6.30 13.67
CA GLU A 94 6.80 -6.33 15.06
C GLU A 94 7.93 -6.52 16.08
N ASP A 95 9.02 -7.18 15.70
CA ASP A 95 10.22 -7.36 16.54
C ASP A 95 11.07 -6.08 16.67
N GLU A 96 10.92 -5.13 15.74
CA GLU A 96 11.49 -3.79 15.81
C GLU A 96 10.61 -2.81 16.62
N TRP A 97 9.43 -3.25 17.05
CA TRP A 97 8.47 -2.39 17.72
C TRP A 97 8.94 -1.94 19.10
N GLY A 98 9.32 -0.67 19.22
CA GLY A 98 9.72 -0.08 20.50
C GLY A 98 11.05 -0.63 21.04
N SER A 99 11.67 -1.59 20.33
CA SER A 99 12.97 -2.17 20.62
C SER A 99 14.11 -1.39 19.96
N VAL A 100 13.83 -0.67 18.85
CA VAL A 100 14.81 0.15 18.15
C VAL A 100 14.39 1.62 18.06
N PRO A 101 15.33 2.58 18.26
CA PRO A 101 15.05 4.01 18.10
C PRO A 101 14.70 4.41 16.65
N ILE A 102 15.17 3.65 15.66
CA ILE A 102 14.93 3.82 14.23
C ILE A 102 14.78 2.40 13.63
N PRO A 103 13.62 2.06 13.05
CA PRO A 103 13.40 0.77 12.41
C PRO A 103 14.18 0.65 11.09
N THR A 104 14.42 -0.59 10.65
CA THR A 104 15.13 -0.87 9.39
C THR A 104 14.21 -0.67 8.17
N THR A 105 12.90 -0.71 8.41
CA THR A 105 11.89 -0.28 7.44
C THR A 105 11.99 1.24 7.21
N PRO A 106 11.78 1.72 5.98
CA PRO A 106 12.05 3.13 5.67
C PRO A 106 11.22 4.04 6.58
N ALA A 107 11.91 4.89 7.35
CA ALA A 107 11.26 6.02 8.01
C ALA A 107 10.95 7.09 6.93
N GLY A 108 9.83 7.79 7.10
CA GLY A 108 9.41 8.92 6.26
C GLY A 108 8.54 8.55 5.06
N ILE A 109 7.99 7.33 5.00
CA ILE A 109 7.16 6.90 3.88
C ILE A 109 5.90 7.74 3.85
N THR A 110 5.57 8.28 2.69
CA THR A 110 4.24 8.83 2.47
C THR A 110 3.40 7.78 1.76
N LEU A 111 2.28 7.38 2.36
CA LEU A 111 1.28 6.56 1.70
C LEU A 111 0.33 7.45 0.90
N ILE A 112 0.33 7.27 -0.42
CA ILE A 112 -0.61 7.95 -1.30
C ILE A 112 -1.84 7.06 -1.49
N GLY A 113 -2.96 7.55 -0.98
CA GLY A 113 -4.27 6.91 -1.15
C GLY A 113 -4.73 6.94 -2.62
N PRO A 114 -5.60 5.99 -3.02
CA PRO A 114 -6.19 6.01 -4.34
C PRO A 114 -6.97 7.31 -4.54
N GLY A 115 -6.81 7.96 -5.69
CA GLY A 115 -7.71 9.04 -6.07
C GLY A 115 -9.15 8.50 -6.23
N GLY A 116 -10.13 9.19 -5.63
CA GLY A 116 -11.56 8.90 -5.79
C GLY A 116 -12.17 8.04 -4.67
N VAL A 117 -13.40 7.57 -4.89
CA VAL A 117 -14.15 6.72 -3.95
C VAL A 117 -13.81 5.25 -4.22
N ARG A 118 -13.60 4.47 -3.16
CA ARG A 118 -13.35 3.02 -3.21
C ARG A 118 -14.29 2.29 -2.26
N VAL A 119 -14.72 1.09 -2.64
CA VAL A 119 -15.60 0.24 -1.82
C VAL A 119 -14.73 -0.61 -0.90
N CYS A 120 -15.11 -0.72 0.37
CA CYS A 120 -14.48 -1.62 1.34
C CYS A 120 -15.57 -2.52 1.94
N LYS A 121 -15.38 -3.84 1.84
CA LYS A 121 -16.21 -4.86 2.48
C LYS A 121 -15.55 -5.42 3.74
N THR A 122 -14.24 -5.22 3.88
CA THR A 122 -13.49 -5.55 5.10
C THR A 122 -12.78 -4.31 5.66
N THR A 123 -12.06 -4.50 6.77
CA THR A 123 -11.29 -3.45 7.45
C THR A 123 -9.81 -3.57 7.12
N ALA A 124 -9.21 -2.49 6.63
CA ALA A 124 -7.78 -2.36 6.51
C ALA A 124 -7.16 -1.97 7.86
N ASN A 125 -6.15 -2.71 8.32
CA ASN A 125 -5.55 -2.53 9.64
C ASN A 125 -4.19 -1.84 9.50
N LEU A 126 -4.16 -0.52 9.68
CA LEU A 126 -2.92 0.25 9.56
C LEU A 126 -2.09 0.20 10.85
N LYS A 127 -0.79 -0.06 10.73
CA LYS A 127 0.18 -0.01 11.82
C LYS A 127 1.15 1.16 11.59
N LEU A 128 0.90 2.30 12.24
CA LEU A 128 1.60 3.56 11.99
C LEU A 128 2.70 3.80 13.05
N TRP A 129 3.95 4.07 12.64
CA TRP A 129 5.04 4.46 13.53
C TRP A 129 5.38 5.95 13.40
N LYS A 130 5.98 6.53 14.46
CA LYS A 130 6.27 7.96 14.67
C LYS A 130 6.78 8.72 13.44
N ASN A 131 7.60 8.06 12.64
CA ASN A 131 8.24 8.65 11.48
C ASN A 131 7.80 7.99 10.17
N SER A 132 6.99 6.94 10.17
CA SER A 132 6.96 6.01 9.03
C SER A 132 5.80 6.18 8.06
N ILE A 133 4.71 6.88 8.38
CA ILE A 133 3.58 7.01 7.45
C ILE A 133 2.99 8.43 7.54
N ASP A 134 3.29 9.27 6.55
CA ASP A 134 2.49 10.44 6.22
C ASP A 134 1.42 10.00 5.21
N PHE A 135 0.13 10.12 5.53
CA PHE A 135 -0.91 9.71 4.58
C PHE A 135 -1.29 10.91 3.73
N LYS A 136 -0.80 10.97 2.48
CA LYS A 136 -1.20 12.00 1.51
C LYS A 136 -2.24 11.42 0.56
N GLY A 137 -3.50 11.55 0.94
CA GLY A 137 -4.62 11.16 0.10
C GLY A 137 -5.92 11.29 0.87
N THR A 138 -7.04 11.26 0.15
CA THR A 138 -8.35 11.20 0.78
C THR A 138 -8.83 9.75 0.65
N ILE A 139 -8.80 8.98 1.74
CA ILE A 139 -9.63 7.77 1.82
C ILE A 139 -11.04 8.28 2.04
N LEU A 140 -11.78 8.41 0.94
CA LEU A 140 -13.18 8.77 0.99
C LEU A 140 -13.96 7.56 1.53
N ASP A 141 -14.20 7.58 2.84
CA ASP A 141 -15.07 6.65 3.57
C ASP A 141 -16.46 6.61 2.94
N PHE A 142 -16.87 5.48 2.36
CA PHE A 142 -18.26 5.24 2.00
C PHE A 142 -18.67 3.77 2.16
N ARG A 143 -19.27 3.51 3.33
CA ARG A 143 -20.43 2.63 3.62
C ARG A 143 -20.55 1.35 2.80
N ASN A 144 -20.39 0.22 3.47
CA ASN A 144 -20.89 -1.06 3.00
C ASN A 144 -22.43 -0.99 2.76
N PRO A 145 -22.93 -1.27 1.54
CA PRO A 145 -24.36 -1.33 1.24
C PRO A 145 -25.00 -2.68 1.63
N THR A 146 -24.25 -3.62 2.23
CA THR A 146 -24.89 -4.85 2.75
C THR A 146 -25.56 -4.57 4.09
N LEU A 147 -26.85 -4.32 3.98
CA LEU A 147 -27.90 -4.46 4.99
C LEU A 147 -27.88 -5.88 5.59
N ASP A 148 -26.88 -6.21 6.40
CA ASP A 148 -27.06 -7.14 7.52
C ASP A 148 -27.25 -6.23 8.74
N GLU A 149 -28.47 -6.16 9.29
CA GLU A 149 -28.79 -5.35 10.49
C GLU A 149 -27.94 -5.72 11.73
N ASP A 150 -27.10 -6.76 11.62
CA ASP A 150 -26.18 -7.26 12.65
C ASP A 150 -24.68 -6.91 12.40
N LYS A 151 -24.31 -6.21 11.31
CA LYS A 151 -22.91 -5.88 10.96
C LYS A 151 -22.63 -4.37 10.88
N ASP A 152 -23.06 -3.63 11.90
CA ASP A 152 -22.98 -2.16 11.98
C ASP A 152 -21.56 -1.54 12.02
N ASP A 153 -20.47 -2.33 11.98
CA ASP A 153 -19.12 -1.84 12.37
C ASP A 153 -17.98 -2.13 11.36
N ILE A 154 -18.22 -2.15 10.05
CA ILE A 154 -17.11 -2.22 9.07
C ILE A 154 -16.53 -0.82 8.83
N GLU A 155 -15.49 -0.48 9.59
CA GLU A 155 -14.60 0.64 9.30
C GLU A 155 -13.71 0.25 8.11
N CYS A 156 -13.67 1.03 7.02
CA CYS A 156 -12.77 0.72 5.89
C CYS A 156 -11.29 0.73 6.33
N VAL A 157 -10.94 1.63 7.26
CA VAL A 157 -9.59 1.72 7.81
C VAL A 157 -9.65 1.81 9.32
N ARG A 158 -8.92 0.92 9.99
CA ARG A 158 -8.69 0.90 11.43
C ARG A 158 -7.21 1.06 11.72
N VAL A 159 -6.84 2.11 12.43
CA VAL A 159 -5.48 2.29 12.95
C VAL A 159 -5.32 1.43 14.21
N ARG A 160 -4.48 0.40 14.15
CA ARG A 160 -4.30 -0.52 15.29
C ARG A 160 -3.40 0.07 16.37
N TYR A 161 -2.37 0.81 15.99
CA TYR A 161 -1.43 1.40 16.94
C TYR A 161 -0.79 2.66 16.34
N CYS A 162 -0.53 3.64 17.21
CA CYS A 162 0.15 4.88 16.87
C CYS A 162 1.07 5.28 18.05
N LEU A 163 2.39 5.26 17.84
CA LEU A 163 3.35 5.72 18.84
C LEU A 163 4.06 6.99 18.32
N GLY A 164 3.87 8.12 19.00
CA GLY A 164 4.66 9.33 18.80
C GLY A 164 4.35 10.20 17.57
N ALA A 165 3.35 9.87 16.75
CA ALA A 165 2.97 10.69 15.59
C ALA A 165 2.55 12.11 16.04
N ARG A 166 3.07 13.15 15.36
CA ARG A 166 2.69 14.54 15.63
C ARG A 166 1.28 14.81 15.12
N ARG A 167 0.29 14.77 16.01
CA ARG A 167 -1.02 15.49 16.06
C ARG A 167 -1.89 15.70 14.80
N PHE A 168 -1.54 15.29 13.59
CA PHE A 168 -2.32 15.54 12.38
C PHE A 168 -3.02 14.31 11.79
N ILE A 169 -2.78 13.12 12.34
CA ILE A 169 -3.68 11.99 12.14
C ILE A 169 -4.68 12.06 13.28
N ILE A 170 -5.93 12.40 12.96
CA ILE A 170 -7.05 12.15 13.86
C ILE A 170 -7.06 10.63 14.09
N CYS A 171 -6.49 10.17 15.20
CA CYS A 171 -6.77 8.86 15.77
C CYS A 171 -8.22 8.88 16.28
N ALA A 172 -9.20 9.00 15.39
CA ALA A 172 -10.57 8.67 15.71
C ALA A 172 -10.73 7.20 15.33
N SER A 173 -10.73 6.32 16.32
CA SER A 173 -11.66 5.20 16.23
C SER A 173 -13.04 5.85 16.17
N SER A 174 -13.76 5.69 15.07
CA SER A 174 -15.18 5.98 15.07
C SER A 174 -15.82 4.95 15.99
N ALA A 175 -15.98 5.29 17.27
CA ALA A 175 -16.91 4.56 18.12
C ALA A 175 -18.27 4.62 17.41
N PRO A 176 -18.99 3.50 17.25
CA PRO A 176 -20.28 3.51 16.60
C PRO A 176 -21.16 4.53 17.32
N ALA A 177 -21.72 5.45 16.54
CA ALA A 177 -22.67 6.42 17.04
C ALA A 177 -23.88 5.63 17.56
N THR A 178 -23.95 5.46 18.89
CA THR A 178 -25.11 4.88 19.56
C THR A 178 -26.29 5.78 19.29
N ARG A 179 -27.06 5.44 18.26
CA ARG A 179 -28.32 6.09 17.91
C ARG A 179 -29.34 5.68 18.96
N LYS A 180 -29.42 6.44 20.06
CA LYS A 180 -30.57 6.37 20.97
C LYS A 180 -31.80 6.74 20.16
N ARG A 181 -32.59 5.74 19.75
CA ARG A 181 -33.98 5.95 19.35
C ARG A 181 -34.76 6.20 20.63
N ASN A 182 -35.34 7.40 20.74
CA ASN A 182 -36.47 7.67 21.63
C ASN A 182 -37.75 7.11 21.00
#